data_AF-A0A2V9NDE4-F1
#
_entry.id   AF-A0A2V9NDE4-F1
#
_cell.length_a   1.000
_cell.length_b   1.000
_cell.length_c   1.000
_cell.angle_alpha   90.00
_cell.angle_beta   90.00
_cell.angle_gamma   90.00
#
_symmetry.space_group_name_H-M   'P 1'
#
loop_
_entity.id
_entity.type
_entity.pdbx_description
1 polymer ?
#
loop_
_entity_poly.entity_id
_entity_poly.type
_entity_poly.pdbx_seq_one_letter_code
_entity_poly.pdbx_strand_id
1 'polypeptide(L)'
;MTLRPRNVFLASLAVWAIFLSAQFAAGKKQKQLPTSIDQHAQVLHALNRLTFGPRPGDVEHVSAMGLQNWIEQQLHPEKIEDRSLEARLIQFRTLRMDNHELFENFPTQELIKEVAEGKLAMPSDASQRAIYRAQLERYEKKKQKKDSGVVETTGRQSPDNDSDREALLDLPP
;
A
#
# COMPACT_ATOMS: atom_id res chain seq x y z
N MET A 1 79.55 -31.75 -48.93
CA MET A 1 78.43 -32.70 -48.87
C MET A 1 78.81 -33.87 -47.96
N THR A 2 78.20 -33.94 -46.77
CA THR A 2 77.72 -35.16 -46.07
C THR A 2 77.43 -34.81 -44.60
N LEU A 3 76.14 -34.59 -44.28
CA LEU A 3 75.63 -34.48 -42.91
C LEU A 3 75.17 -35.87 -42.44
N ARG A 4 75.57 -36.30 -41.24
CA ARG A 4 75.01 -37.49 -40.55
C ARG A 4 74.26 -37.05 -39.28
N PRO A 5 72.99 -37.46 -39.09
CA PRO A 5 72.23 -37.16 -37.88
C PRO A 5 72.42 -38.27 -36.82
N ARG A 6 73.04 -37.91 -35.70
CA ARG A 6 73.02 -38.70 -34.45
C ARG A 6 72.30 -37.82 -33.44
N ASN A 7 71.29 -38.36 -32.76
CA ASN A 7 70.59 -37.80 -31.57
C ASN A 7 69.16 -37.27 -31.76
N VAL A 8 68.32 -37.86 -32.63
CA VAL A 8 66.89 -37.48 -32.70
C VAL A 8 65.99 -38.31 -31.75
N PHE A 9 66.50 -39.38 -31.13
CA PHE A 9 65.66 -40.30 -30.33
C PHE A 9 65.65 -40.04 -28.81
N LEU A 10 66.37 -39.04 -28.29
CA LEU A 10 66.32 -38.67 -26.86
C LEU A 10 65.43 -37.46 -26.56
N ALA A 11 64.85 -36.82 -27.57
CA ALA A 11 64.00 -35.63 -27.38
C ALA A 11 62.50 -35.95 -27.26
N SER A 12 62.04 -37.18 -27.55
CA SER A 12 60.61 -37.52 -27.52
C SER A 12 60.07 -37.94 -26.15
N LEU A 13 60.92 -38.39 -25.21
CA LEU A 13 60.48 -38.86 -23.89
C LEU A 13 60.32 -37.69 -22.89
N ALA A 14 61.02 -36.58 -23.10
CA ALA A 14 60.86 -35.36 -22.29
C ALA A 14 59.58 -34.56 -22.65
N VAL A 15 59.06 -34.70 -23.88
CA VAL A 15 57.84 -34.00 -24.31
C VAL A 15 56.58 -34.69 -23.79
N TRP A 16 56.63 -36.01 -23.53
CA TRP A 16 55.47 -36.74 -23.01
C TRP A 16 55.27 -36.58 -21.48
N ALA A 17 56.35 -36.36 -20.72
CA ALA A 17 56.26 -36.13 -19.28
C ALA A 17 55.71 -34.73 -18.91
N ILE A 18 55.81 -33.76 -19.82
CA ILE A 18 55.25 -32.41 -19.62
C ILE A 18 53.77 -32.37 -20.01
N PHE A 19 53.30 -33.29 -20.87
CA PHE A 19 51.89 -33.39 -21.25
C PHE A 19 51.02 -34.13 -20.22
N LEU A 20 51.61 -34.92 -19.32
CA LEU A 20 50.86 -35.67 -18.31
C LEU A 20 50.62 -34.89 -17.00
N SER A 21 51.39 -33.83 -16.75
CA SER A 21 51.21 -32.97 -15.56
C SER A 21 50.22 -31.82 -15.78
N ALA A 22 49.85 -31.52 -17.03
CA ALA A 22 48.92 -30.43 -17.34
C ALA A 22 47.43 -30.79 -17.13
N GLN A 23 47.09 -32.07 -16.97
CA GLN A 23 45.68 -32.51 -16.85
C GLN A 23 45.16 -32.56 -15.40
N PHE A 24 46.00 -32.28 -14.40
CA PHE A 24 45.57 -32.21 -12.98
C PHE A 24 45.51 -30.78 -12.43
N ALA A 25 45.33 -29.79 -13.32
CA ALA A 25 44.99 -28.42 -12.97
C ALA A 25 43.65 -27.97 -13.61
N ALA A 26 42.78 -28.93 -13.93
CA ALA A 26 41.44 -28.66 -14.44
C ALA A 26 40.50 -28.19 -13.32
N GLY A 27 40.58 -26.89 -13.04
CA GLY A 27 39.52 -26.01 -12.54
C GLY A 27 38.50 -26.61 -11.57
N LYS A 28 38.68 -26.34 -10.27
CA LYS A 28 37.53 -26.15 -9.39
C LYS A 28 36.70 -25.01 -9.97
N LYS A 29 35.64 -25.32 -10.73
CA LYS A 29 34.57 -24.36 -11.03
C LYS A 29 33.93 -24.00 -9.69
N GLN A 30 34.46 -22.97 -9.04
CA GLN A 30 33.76 -22.25 -7.99
C GLN A 30 32.42 -21.86 -8.60
N LYS A 31 31.36 -22.50 -8.11
CA LYS A 31 29.98 -22.14 -8.42
C LYS A 31 29.82 -20.72 -7.88
N GLN A 32 30.04 -19.73 -8.74
CA GLN A 32 29.77 -18.34 -8.40
C GLN A 32 28.30 -18.33 -7.99
N LEU A 33 28.02 -18.08 -6.70
CA LEU A 33 26.67 -17.71 -6.30
C LEU A 33 26.27 -16.57 -7.22
N PRO A 34 25.04 -16.58 -7.76
CA PRO A 34 24.60 -15.57 -8.70
C PRO A 34 24.96 -14.19 -8.12
N THR A 35 25.73 -13.48 -8.92
CA THR A 35 26.20 -12.11 -8.74
C THR A 35 25.12 -11.27 -8.08
N SER A 36 25.53 -10.45 -7.11
CA SER A 36 24.72 -9.41 -6.46
C SER A 36 23.52 -9.01 -7.33
N ILE A 37 22.30 -9.22 -6.81
CA ILE A 37 21.07 -8.82 -7.51
C ILE A 37 21.26 -7.39 -8.01
N ASP A 38 20.97 -7.13 -9.27
CA ASP A 38 21.05 -5.79 -9.84
C ASP A 38 20.29 -4.80 -8.95
N GLN A 39 20.88 -3.65 -8.65
CA GLN A 39 20.29 -2.68 -7.72
C GLN A 39 18.89 -2.26 -8.17
N HIS A 40 18.70 -2.10 -9.47
CA HIS A 40 17.40 -1.81 -10.06
C HIS A 40 16.39 -2.95 -9.85
N ALA A 41 16.81 -4.21 -10.01
CA ALA A 41 15.98 -5.38 -9.72
C ALA A 41 15.65 -5.49 -8.22
N GLN A 42 16.54 -5.10 -7.31
CA GLN A 42 16.27 -5.04 -5.87
C GLN A 42 15.22 -3.97 -5.55
N VAL A 43 15.37 -2.78 -6.12
CA VAL A 43 14.41 -1.66 -5.94
C VAL A 43 13.03 -2.05 -6.48
N LEU A 44 12.97 -2.60 -7.69
CA LEU A 44 11.73 -3.12 -8.26
C LEU A 44 11.12 -4.22 -7.39
N HIS A 45 11.93 -5.14 -6.88
CA HIS A 45 11.45 -6.19 -5.99
C HIS A 45 10.87 -5.61 -4.71
N ALA A 46 11.58 -4.67 -4.07
CA ALA A 46 11.13 -4.02 -2.85
C ALA A 46 9.83 -3.22 -3.07
N LEU A 47 9.75 -2.42 -4.14
CA LEU A 47 8.54 -1.66 -4.49
C LEU A 47 7.34 -2.60 -4.71
N ASN A 48 7.51 -3.73 -5.40
CA ASN A 48 6.45 -4.71 -5.58
C ASN A 48 6.00 -5.41 -4.29
N ARG A 49 6.84 -5.42 -3.24
CA ARG A 49 6.54 -6.11 -1.97
C ARG A 49 6.02 -5.18 -0.88
N LEU A 50 6.52 -3.95 -0.86
CA LEU A 50 6.25 -2.96 0.18
C LEU A 50 5.21 -1.92 -0.26
N THR A 51 4.84 -1.90 -1.53
CA THR A 51 3.81 -1.01 -2.09
C THR A 51 2.83 -1.78 -2.96
N PHE A 52 1.82 -1.11 -3.50
CA PHE A 52 0.87 -1.69 -4.46
C PHE A 52 1.43 -1.81 -5.89
N GLY A 53 2.75 -1.67 -6.06
CA GLY A 53 3.46 -1.71 -7.33
C GLY A 53 4.10 -0.35 -7.67
N PRO A 54 5.23 -0.34 -8.42
CA PRO A 54 5.95 0.88 -8.74
C PRO A 54 5.15 1.78 -9.68
N ARG A 55 5.03 3.06 -9.33
CA ARG A 55 4.53 4.10 -10.23
C ARG A 55 5.65 4.58 -11.15
N PRO A 56 5.33 5.21 -12.29
CA PRO A 56 6.34 5.84 -13.13
C PRO A 56 7.18 6.84 -12.33
N GLY A 57 8.51 6.67 -12.31
CA GLY A 57 9.43 7.51 -11.55
C GLY A 57 9.83 6.98 -10.16
N ASP A 58 9.12 5.99 -9.60
CA ASP A 58 9.41 5.48 -8.24
C ASP A 58 10.74 4.74 -8.19
N VAL A 59 11.08 3.99 -9.24
CA VAL A 59 12.31 3.21 -9.29
C VAL A 59 13.51 4.13 -9.34
N GLU A 60 13.45 5.20 -10.14
CA GLU A 60 14.50 6.23 -10.23
C GLU A 60 14.63 6.98 -8.91
N HIS A 61 13.52 7.36 -8.28
CA HIS A 61 13.50 8.06 -6.99
C HIS A 61 14.14 7.21 -5.87
N VAL A 62 13.70 5.95 -5.73
CA VAL A 62 14.23 5.05 -4.70
C VAL A 62 15.70 4.68 -4.98
N SER A 63 16.07 4.53 -6.26
CA SER A 63 17.47 4.30 -6.63
C SER A 63 18.37 5.49 -6.28
N ALA A 64 17.90 6.73 -6.48
CA ALA A 64 18.62 7.94 -6.13
C ALA A 64 18.77 8.14 -4.61
N MET A 65 17.74 7.82 -3.83
CA MET A 65 17.76 7.87 -2.37
C MET A 65 18.55 6.72 -1.72
N GLY A 66 18.61 5.58 -2.42
CA GLY A 66 19.12 4.32 -1.91
C GLY A 66 18.02 3.49 -1.24
N LEU A 67 17.97 2.20 -1.57
CA LEU A 67 16.91 1.29 -1.11
C LEU A 67 16.80 1.22 0.42
N GLN A 68 17.93 1.16 1.13
CA GLN A 68 17.91 1.03 2.59
C GLN A 68 17.33 2.27 3.28
N ASN A 69 17.71 3.47 2.82
CA ASN A 69 17.18 4.72 3.35
C ASN A 69 15.68 4.86 3.09
N TRP A 70 15.24 4.43 1.90
CA TRP A 70 13.82 4.43 1.57
C TRP A 70 13.02 3.45 2.46
N ILE A 71 13.55 2.24 2.71
CA ILE A 71 12.92 1.28 3.63
C ILE A 71 12.80 1.88 5.04
N GLU A 72 13.85 2.53 5.53
CA GLU A 72 13.85 3.17 6.84
C GLU A 72 12.76 4.25 6.96
N GLN A 73 12.53 5.02 5.89
CA GLN A 73 11.43 5.99 5.83
C GLN A 73 10.06 5.31 5.89
N GLN A 74 9.89 4.14 5.28
CA GLN A 74 8.62 3.39 5.36
C GLN A 74 8.34 2.86 6.77
N LEU A 75 9.38 2.52 7.53
CA LEU A 75 9.25 2.06 8.92
C LEU A 75 9.00 3.19 9.91
N HIS A 76 9.42 4.41 9.55
CA HIS A 76 9.32 5.61 10.38
C HIS A 76 8.59 6.75 9.66
N PRO A 77 7.28 6.58 9.35
CA PRO A 77 6.51 7.56 8.60
C PRO A 77 6.43 8.92 9.31
N GLU A 78 6.54 8.95 10.64
CA GLU A 78 6.56 10.17 11.45
C GLU A 78 7.72 11.12 11.13
N LYS A 79 8.78 10.62 10.49
CA LYS A 79 9.95 11.42 10.08
C LYS A 79 9.76 12.09 8.71
N ILE A 80 8.70 11.74 7.97
CA ILE A 80 8.43 12.28 6.64
C ILE A 80 7.60 13.55 6.79
N GLU A 81 8.17 14.71 6.46
CA GLU A 81 7.42 15.97 6.43
C GLU A 81 6.57 16.07 5.15
N ASP A 82 5.27 15.81 5.22
CA ASP A 82 4.31 16.06 4.12
C ASP A 82 3.34 17.20 4.44
N ARG A 83 3.86 18.43 4.40
CA ARG A 83 3.08 19.65 4.66
C ARG A 83 1.93 19.84 3.68
N SER A 84 2.07 19.32 2.46
CA SER A 84 1.06 19.46 1.41
C SER A 84 -0.17 18.60 1.70
N LEU A 85 0.05 17.39 2.21
CA LEU A 85 -1.01 16.50 2.66
C LEU A 85 -1.65 17.06 3.93
N GLU A 86 -0.85 17.47 4.92
CA GLU A 86 -1.35 18.06 6.18
C GLU A 86 -2.29 19.25 5.91
N ALA A 87 -1.91 20.16 5.02
CA ALA A 87 -2.77 21.30 4.64
C ALA A 87 -4.12 20.85 4.07
N ARG A 88 -4.17 19.74 3.32
CA ARG A 88 -5.42 19.16 2.79
C ARG A 88 -6.20 18.42 3.87
N LEU A 89 -5.55 17.85 4.88
CA LEU A 89 -6.20 17.12 5.96
C LEU A 89 -6.87 18.04 6.99
N ILE A 90 -6.39 19.28 7.15
CA ILE A 90 -6.95 20.26 8.09
C ILE A 90 -8.46 20.49 7.90
N GLN A 91 -8.98 20.39 6.68
CA GLN A 91 -10.41 20.57 6.40
C GLN A 91 -11.30 19.45 6.95
N PHE A 92 -10.73 18.26 7.25
CA PHE A 92 -11.48 17.09 7.71
C PHE A 92 -11.45 16.99 9.23
N ARG A 93 -12.37 17.70 9.90
CA ARG A 93 -12.49 17.71 11.37
C ARG A 93 -12.58 16.30 11.98
N THR A 94 -13.26 15.38 11.32
CA THR A 94 -13.48 14.00 11.82
C THR A 94 -12.20 13.20 12.02
N LEU A 95 -11.11 13.52 11.30
CA LEU A 95 -9.81 12.84 11.46
C LEU A 95 -9.12 13.20 12.77
N ARG A 96 -9.52 14.30 13.41
CA ARG A 96 -8.93 14.81 14.65
C ARG A 96 -9.83 14.62 15.87
N MET A 97 -11.05 14.10 15.65
CA MET A 97 -11.98 13.79 16.73
C MET A 97 -11.51 12.55 17.48
N ASP A 98 -11.69 12.55 18.79
CA ASP A 98 -11.52 11.33 19.57
C ASP A 98 -12.76 10.41 19.44
N ASN A 99 -12.67 9.20 19.98
CA ASN A 99 -13.76 8.22 19.90
C ASN A 99 -15.04 8.73 20.58
N HIS A 100 -14.93 9.49 21.68
CA HIS A 100 -16.07 10.00 22.40
C HIS A 100 -16.81 11.05 21.55
N GLU A 101 -16.08 12.02 21.01
CA GLU A 101 -16.60 13.02 20.09
C GLU A 101 -17.25 12.39 18.85
N LEU A 102 -16.67 11.31 18.31
CA LEU A 102 -17.26 10.59 17.19
C LEU A 102 -18.62 9.97 17.56
N PHE A 103 -18.74 9.34 18.74
CA PHE A 103 -20.01 8.74 19.17
C PHE A 103 -21.11 9.79 19.41
N GLU A 104 -20.75 10.95 19.96
CA GLU A 104 -21.70 12.03 20.21
C GLU A 104 -22.18 12.71 18.93
N ASN A 105 -21.27 12.97 17.99
CA ASN A 105 -21.58 13.67 16.75
C ASN A 105 -22.14 12.74 15.65
N PHE A 106 -21.79 11.46 15.69
CA PHE A 106 -22.17 10.45 14.69
C PHE A 106 -22.70 9.18 15.36
N PRO A 107 -23.90 9.22 15.98
CA PRO A 107 -24.47 8.05 16.65
C PRO A 107 -24.72 6.91 15.66
N THR A 108 -24.58 5.68 16.15
CA THR A 108 -24.74 4.47 15.33
C THR A 108 -26.21 4.22 14.98
N GLN A 109 -26.46 3.51 13.87
CA GLN A 109 -27.82 3.16 13.47
C GLN A 109 -28.57 2.30 14.51
N GLU A 110 -27.85 1.54 15.32
CA GLU A 110 -28.43 0.73 16.39
C GLU A 110 -28.93 1.60 17.53
N LEU A 111 -28.11 2.56 17.98
CA LEU A 111 -28.51 3.56 18.97
C LEU A 111 -29.77 4.32 18.54
N ILE A 112 -29.84 4.75 17.28
CA ILE A 112 -31.02 5.45 16.76
C ILE A 112 -32.27 4.58 16.77
N LYS A 113 -32.15 3.28 16.45
CA LYS A 113 -33.28 2.34 16.53
C LYS A 113 -33.78 2.19 17.96
N GLU A 114 -32.87 2.04 18.92
CA GLU A 114 -33.24 1.90 20.32
C GLU A 114 -33.96 3.14 20.86
N VAL A 115 -33.53 4.34 20.43
CA VAL A 115 -34.25 5.59 20.74
C VAL A 115 -35.60 5.63 20.03
N ALA A 116 -35.69 5.22 18.76
CA ALA A 116 -36.95 5.15 18.02
C ALA A 116 -37.96 4.19 18.65
N GLU A 117 -37.47 3.08 19.20
CA GLU A 117 -38.26 2.07 19.93
C GLU A 117 -38.59 2.50 21.37
N GLY A 118 -38.07 3.64 21.83
CA GLY A 118 -38.30 4.17 23.18
C GLY A 118 -37.51 3.44 24.29
N LYS A 119 -36.55 2.59 23.93
CA LYS A 119 -35.68 1.89 24.90
C LYS A 119 -34.66 2.83 25.55
N LEU A 120 -34.19 3.81 24.78
CA LEU A 120 -33.29 4.86 25.23
C LEU A 120 -33.99 6.21 25.14
N ALA A 121 -33.81 7.05 26.15
CA ALA A 121 -34.28 8.42 26.11
C ALA A 121 -33.43 9.26 25.14
N MET A 122 -34.06 10.24 24.51
CA MET A 122 -33.35 11.24 23.72
C MET A 122 -32.31 11.98 24.57
N PRO A 123 -31.13 12.32 24.01
CA PRO A 123 -30.11 13.09 24.74
C PRO A 123 -30.65 14.41 25.31
N SER A 124 -30.08 14.87 26.42
CA SER A 124 -30.48 16.13 27.08
C SER A 124 -29.82 17.36 26.49
N ASP A 125 -28.73 17.21 25.73
CA ASP A 125 -28.07 18.34 25.10
C ASP A 125 -28.80 18.81 23.83
N ALA A 126 -28.84 20.12 23.60
CA ALA A 126 -29.56 20.70 22.47
C ALA A 126 -28.96 20.30 21.11
N SER A 127 -27.63 20.28 21.01
CA SER A 127 -26.93 19.94 19.77
C SER A 127 -27.11 18.46 19.43
N GLN A 128 -26.88 17.57 20.40
CA GLN A 128 -27.06 16.13 20.24
C GLN A 128 -28.51 15.79 19.86
N ARG A 129 -29.51 16.44 20.48
CA ARG A 129 -30.92 16.23 20.07
C ARG A 129 -31.19 16.55 18.62
N ALA A 130 -30.57 17.60 18.07
CA ALA A 130 -30.78 17.96 16.67
C ALA A 130 -30.27 16.84 15.75
N ILE A 131 -29.08 16.32 16.05
CA ILE A 131 -28.48 15.17 15.33
C ILE A 131 -29.39 13.96 15.41
N TYR A 132 -29.81 13.57 16.61
CA TYR A 132 -30.68 12.41 16.81
C TYR A 132 -32.03 12.58 16.10
N ARG A 133 -32.65 13.77 16.14
CA ARG A 133 -33.91 14.04 15.42
C ARG A 133 -33.76 13.85 13.91
N ALA A 134 -32.71 14.41 13.31
CA ALA A 134 -32.46 14.27 11.88
C ALA A 134 -32.24 12.80 11.48
N GLN A 135 -31.55 12.02 12.33
CA GLN A 135 -31.33 10.60 12.08
C GLN A 135 -32.60 9.75 12.27
N LEU A 136 -33.42 10.05 13.28
CA LEU A 136 -34.72 9.41 13.48
C LEU A 136 -35.65 9.63 12.28
N GLU A 137 -35.72 10.86 11.76
CA GLU A 137 -36.52 11.18 10.58
C GLU A 137 -36.05 10.36 9.35
N ARG A 138 -34.74 10.25 9.13
CA ARG A 138 -34.18 9.39 8.07
C ARG A 138 -34.53 7.92 8.29
N TYR A 139 -34.46 7.45 9.53
CA TYR A 139 -34.83 6.07 9.89
C TYR A 139 -36.31 5.80 9.59
N GLU A 140 -37.21 6.70 9.96
CA GLU A 140 -38.65 6.61 9.69
C GLU A 140 -38.96 6.63 8.19
N LYS A 141 -38.36 7.56 7.43
CA LYS A 141 -38.49 7.63 5.97
C LYS A 141 -38.06 6.31 5.31
N LYS A 142 -36.95 5.72 5.76
CA LYS A 142 -36.46 4.43 5.25
C LYS A 142 -37.44 3.29 5.60
N LYS A 143 -38.02 3.29 6.79
CA LYS A 143 -39.03 2.30 7.22
C LYS A 143 -40.30 2.41 6.37
N GLN A 144 -40.81 3.62 6.15
CA GLN A 144 -41.98 3.88 5.31
C GLN A 144 -41.75 3.43 3.85
N LYS A 145 -40.59 3.75 3.26
CA LYS A 145 -40.23 3.29 1.91
C LYS A 145 -40.25 1.76 1.82
N LYS A 146 -39.70 1.06 2.83
CA LYS A 146 -39.71 -0.40 2.90
C LYS A 146 -41.13 -0.97 3.02
N ASP A 147 -41.96 -0.37 3.86
CA ASP A 147 -43.35 -0.82 4.09
C ASP A 147 -44.26 -0.55 2.88
N SER A 148 -43.99 0.52 2.13
CA SER A 148 -44.69 0.84 0.87
C SER A 148 -44.32 -0.04 -0.32
N GLY A 149 -43.36 -0.97 -0.17
CA GLY A 149 -42.97 -1.91 -1.22
C GLY A 149 -42.37 -1.26 -2.48
N VAL A 150 -41.97 0.02 -2.43
CA VAL A 150 -41.34 0.73 -3.54
C VAL A 150 -39.92 0.19 -3.72
N VAL A 151 -39.79 -0.87 -4.52
CA VAL A 151 -38.51 -1.36 -5.03
C VAL A 151 -38.09 -0.41 -6.14
N GLU A 152 -37.28 0.59 -5.79
CA GLU A 152 -36.64 1.47 -6.75
C GLU A 152 -35.62 0.64 -7.54
N THR A 153 -36.01 0.10 -8.70
CA THR A 153 -35.10 -0.51 -9.67
C THR A 153 -34.33 0.61 -10.37
N THR A 154 -33.45 1.30 -9.64
CA THR A 154 -32.55 2.28 -10.21
C THR A 154 -31.16 1.65 -10.27
N GLY A 155 -30.79 1.21 -11.47
CA GLY A 155 -29.47 0.66 -11.74
C GLY A 155 -28.39 1.63 -11.27
N ARG A 156 -27.54 1.16 -10.34
CA ARG A 156 -26.22 1.70 -9.99
C ARG A 156 -26.07 3.23 -10.17
N GLN A 157 -26.98 4.02 -9.58
CA GLN A 157 -26.73 5.44 -9.41
C GLN A 157 -25.83 5.61 -8.19
N SER A 158 -24.65 6.17 -8.42
CA SER A 158 -23.77 6.68 -7.36
C SER A 158 -24.59 7.48 -6.35
N PRO A 159 -24.24 7.48 -5.06
CA PRO A 159 -24.91 8.25 -4.00
C PRO A 159 -24.62 9.77 -4.12
N ASP A 160 -24.43 10.26 -5.35
CA ASP A 160 -24.05 11.60 -5.74
C ASP A 160 -25.30 12.31 -6.32
N ASN A 161 -26.44 12.19 -5.63
CA ASN A 161 -27.65 12.90 -6.00
C ASN A 161 -27.65 14.26 -5.29
N ASP A 162 -27.61 15.34 -6.07
CA ASP A 162 -27.48 16.72 -5.57
C ASP A 162 -28.60 17.11 -4.59
N SER A 163 -29.78 16.50 -4.70
CA SER A 163 -30.90 16.73 -3.78
C SER A 163 -30.61 16.29 -2.34
N ASP A 164 -29.79 15.25 -2.17
CA ASP A 164 -29.42 14.75 -0.83
C ASP A 164 -28.27 15.57 -0.23
N ARG A 165 -27.50 16.28 -1.08
CA ARG A 165 -26.41 17.20 -0.68
C ARG A 165 -26.96 18.54 -0.22
N GLU A 166 -27.99 19.08 -0.87
CA GLU A 166 -28.64 20.32 -0.43
C GLU A 166 -29.28 20.17 0.95
N ALA A 167 -29.93 19.03 1.21
CA ALA A 167 -30.46 18.72 2.55
C ALA A 167 -29.36 18.56 3.63
N LEU A 168 -28.09 18.42 3.24
CA LEU A 168 -26.94 18.33 4.13
C LEU A 168 -26.31 19.70 4.42
N LEU A 169 -26.58 20.71 3.57
CA LEU A 169 -26.10 22.08 3.69
C LEU A 169 -27.06 22.98 4.49
N ASP A 170 -28.32 22.56 4.63
CA ASP A 170 -29.37 23.25 5.39
C ASP A 170 -29.34 22.99 6.91
N LEU A 171 -28.23 22.48 7.44
CA LEU A 171 -28.03 22.39 8.89
C LEU A 171 -27.78 23.80 9.47
N PRO A 172 -28.50 24.22 10.54
CA PRO A 172 -28.06 25.36 11.32
C PRO A 172 -26.67 25.08 11.92
N PRO A 173 -25.84 26.13 12.13
CA PRO A 173 -24.43 26.00 12.50
C PRO A 173 -24.20 25.24 13.80
#